data_AF-A0A938KZG7-F1
#
_entry.id   AF-A0A938KZG7-F1
#
_cell.length_a   1.000
_cell.length_b   1.000
_cell.length_c   1.000
_cell.angle_alpha   90.00
_cell.angle_beta   90.00
_cell.angle_gamma   90.00
#
_symmetry.space_group_name_H-M   'P 1'
#
loop_
_entity.id
_entity.type
_entity.pdbx_description
1 polymer ?
#
loop_
_entity_poly.entity_id
_entity_poly.type
_entity_poly.pdbx_seq_one_letter_code
_entity_poly.pdbx_strand_id
1 'polypeptide(L)' 'MDTDDLEPRAKKPAPKNLDEMSLAALEDYIAGLEAEIARARSAIAAKRASRHGAEAFFKKK' A
#
# COMPACT_ATOMS: atom_id res chain seq x y z
N MET A 1 27.28 -26.81 -5.31
CA MET A 1 26.02 -26.71 -6.07
C MET A 1 25.53 -25.29 -5.90
N ASP A 2 25.52 -24.58 -7.02
CA ASP A 2 25.48 -23.13 -7.18
C ASP A 2 24.26 -22.46 -6.56
N THR A 3 24.50 -21.39 -5.81
CA THR A 3 23.47 -20.49 -5.26
C THR A 3 23.09 -19.37 -6.24
N ASP A 4 23.38 -19.54 -7.54
CA ASP A 4 23.28 -18.48 -8.55
C ASP A 4 21.95 -18.48 -9.34
N ASP A 5 20.93 -19.20 -8.88
CA ASP A 5 19.60 -19.19 -9.51
C ASP A 5 18.60 -18.31 -8.73
N LEU A 6 19.04 -17.12 -8.34
CA LEU A 6 18.12 -16.04 -7.96
C LEU A 6 17.75 -15.30 -9.23
N GLU A 7 16.66 -15.76 -9.87
CA GLU A 7 16.03 -15.10 -11.01
C GLU A 7 16.02 -13.56 -10.81
N PRO A 8 16.27 -12.77 -11.88
CA PRO A 8 16.32 -11.32 -11.77
C PRO A 8 14.99 -10.81 -11.21
N ARG A 9 15.02 -10.32 -9.97
CA ARG A 9 13.87 -9.70 -9.30
C ARG A 9 13.26 -8.69 -10.25
N ALA A 10 12.01 -8.94 -10.67
CA ALA A 10 11.28 -8.06 -11.57
C ALA A 10 11.46 -6.60 -11.12
N LYS A 11 12.06 -5.78 -11.99
CA LYS A 11 12.31 -4.38 -11.68
C LYS A 11 10.98 -3.73 -11.33
N LYS A 12 10.96 -2.97 -10.23
CA LYS A 12 9.76 -2.21 -9.84
C LYS A 12 9.35 -1.33 -11.02
N PRO A 13 8.04 -1.27 -11.35
CA PRO A 13 7.57 -0.39 -12.41
C PRO A 13 8.02 1.03 -12.11
N ALA A 14 8.51 1.72 -13.14
CA ALA A 14 8.94 3.10 -13.02
C ALA A 14 7.77 3.98 -12.56
N PRO A 15 8.03 5.03 -11.76
CA PRO A 15 7.02 6.05 -11.48
C PRO A 15 6.47 6.62 -12.79
N LYS A 16 5.19 7.01 -12.78
CA LYS A 16 4.61 7.73 -13.92
C LYS A 16 5.37 9.04 -14.15
N ASN A 17 5.59 9.39 -15.42
CA ASN A 17 6.14 10.70 -15.77
C ASN A 17 5.04 11.76 -15.60
N LEU A 18 5.18 12.62 -14.59
CA LEU A 18 4.20 13.65 -14.28
C LEU A 18 4.35 14.90 -15.16
N ASP A 19 5.54 15.13 -15.72
CA ASP A 19 5.84 16.33 -16.53
C ASP A 19 5.11 16.32 -17.88
N GLU A 20 4.75 15.14 -18.38
CA GLU A 20 3.98 14.97 -19.63
C GLU A 20 2.46 14.98 -19.42
N MET A 21 1.99 14.97 -18.17
CA MET A 21 0.56 14.93 -17.87
C MET A 21 -0.06 16.33 -17.94
N SER A 22 -1.28 16.42 -18.47
CA SER A 22 -2.06 17.65 -18.39
C SER A 22 -2.53 17.93 -16.96
N LEU A 23 -2.92 19.17 -16.67
CA LEU A 23 -3.44 19.55 -15.34
C LEU A 23 -4.61 18.65 -14.90
N ALA A 24 -5.60 18.44 -15.77
CA ALA A 24 -6.73 17.58 -15.49
C ALA A 24 -6.30 16.12 -15.21
N ALA A 25 -5.33 15.61 -15.97
CA ALA A 25 -4.81 14.26 -15.74
C ALA A 25 -4.06 14.13 -14.40
N LEU A 26 -3.38 15.19 -13.96
CA LEU A 26 -2.74 15.25 -12.64
C LEU A 26 -3.78 15.28 -11.51
N GLU A 27 -4.85 16.06 -11.66
CA GLU A 27 -5.96 16.11 -10.70
C GLU A 27 -6.63 14.73 -10.56
N ASP A 28 -6.94 14.07 -11.67
CA ASP A 28 -7.51 12.71 -11.66
C ASP A 28 -6.54 11.69 -11.04
N TYR A 29 -5.25 11.81 -11.33
CA TYR A 29 -4.23 10.94 -10.75
C TYR A 29 -4.13 11.10 -9.24
N ILE A 30 -4.14 12.34 -8.74
CA ILE A 30 -4.16 12.65 -7.32
C ILE A 30 -5.41 12.06 -6.67
N ALA A 31 -6.59 12.29 -7.25
CA ALA A 31 -7.85 11.76 -6.72
C ALA A 31 -7.83 10.23 -6.58
N GLY A 32 -7.26 9.52 -7.56
CA GLY A 32 -7.08 8.07 -7.49
C GLY A 32 -6.14 7.62 -6.38
N LEU A 33 -5.01 8.32 -6.18
CA LEU A 33 -4.07 8.02 -5.11
C LEU A 33 -4.67 8.29 -3.72
N GLU A 34 -5.42 9.38 -3.56
CA GLU A 34 -6.09 9.72 -2.30
C GLU A 34 -7.16 8.68 -1.93
N ALA A 35 -7.92 8.20 -2.92
CA ALA A 35 -8.86 7.11 -2.71
C ALA A 35 -8.15 5.83 -2.23
N GLU A 36 -6.99 5.51 -2.80
CA GLU A 36 -6.20 4.35 -2.36
C GLU A 36 -5.65 4.54 -0.95
N ILE A 37 -5.16 5.73 -0.62
CA ILE A 37 -4.73 6.07 0.75
C ILE A 37 -5.89 5.89 1.73
N ALA A 38 -7.09 6.32 1.37
CA ALA A 38 -8.28 6.15 2.21
C ALA A 38 -8.61 4.65 2.42
N ARG A 39 -8.56 3.83 1.36
CA ARG A 39 -8.74 2.37 1.46
C ARG A 39 -7.70 1.73 2.38
N ALA A 40 -6.42 2.05 2.19
CA ALA A 40 -5.32 1.52 2.99
C ALA A 40 -5.47 1.92 4.47
N ARG A 41 -5.82 3.18 4.76
CA ARG A 41 -6.08 3.65 6.13
C ARG A 41 -7.22 2.90 6.80
N SER A 42 -8.32 2.65 6.07
CA SER A 42 -9.45 1.86 6.58
C SER A 42 -9.05 0.42 6.91
N ALA A 43 -8.28 -0.23 6.03
CA ALA A 43 -7.75 -1.57 6.28
C ALA A 43 -6.81 -1.62 7.50
N ILE A 44 -5.97 -0.60 7.69
CA ILE A 44 -5.10 -0.48 8.87
C ILE A 44 -5.95 -0.33 10.14
N ALA A 45 -6.98 0.53 10.11
CA ALA A 45 -7.87 0.71 11.26
C ALA A 45 -8.57 -0.59 11.65
N ALA A 46 -9.09 -1.34 10.69
CA ALA A 46 -9.70 -2.65 10.92
C ALA A 46 -8.71 -3.66 11.54
N LYS A 47 -7.47 -3.72 11.03
CA LYS A 47 -6.41 -4.59 11.58
C LYS A 47 -6.03 -4.19 13.01
N ARG A 48 -5.95 -2.88 13.31
CA ARG A 48 -5.68 -2.39 14.68
C ARG A 48 -6.82 -2.74 15.64
N ALA A 49 -8.07 -2.55 15.23
CA ALA A 49 -9.23 -2.90 16.05
C ALA A 49 -9.25 -4.40 16.40
N SER A 50 -8.96 -5.27 15.43
CA SER A 50 -8.83 -6.71 15.66
C SER A 50 -7.71 -7.03 16.67
N ARG A 51 -6.54 -6.38 16.55
CA ARG A 51 -5.43 -6.57 17.48
C ARG A 51 -5.76 -6.11 18.90
N HIS A 52 -6.39 -4.95 19.06
CA HIS A 52 -6.79 -4.45 20.38
C HIS A 52 -7.90 -5.31 21.01
N GLY A 53 -8.83 -5.84 20.22
CA GLY A 53 -9.83 -6.80 20.70
C GLY A 53 -9.20 -8.09 21.23
N ALA A 54 -8.18 -8.62 20.53
CA ALA A 54 -7.43 -9.78 20.98
C ALA A 54 -6.61 -9.48 22.25
N GLU A 55 -5.88 -8.37 22.29
CA GLU A 55 -5.08 -7.96 23.46
C GLU A 55 -5.95 -7.75 24.71
N ALA A 56 -7.16 -7.21 24.56
CA ALA A 56 -8.12 -7.03 25.65
C ALA A 56 -8.72 -8.37 26.16
N PHE A 57 -8.88 -9.35 25.28
CA PHE A 57 -9.34 -10.69 25.64
C PHE A 57 -8.26 -11.47 26.42
N PHE A 58 -6.98 -11.35 26.03
CA PHE A 58 -5.88 -12.03 26.70
C PHE A 58 -5.45 -11.39 28.04
N LYS A 59 -5.66 -10.08 28.24
CA LYS A 59 -5.38 -9.40 29.53
C LYS A 59 -6.45 -9.57 30.61
N LYS A 60 -7.62 -10.13 30.28
CA LYS A 60 -8.71 -10.39 31.23
C LYS A 60 -8.72 -11.82 31.80
N LYS A 61 -7.71 -12.64 31.49
CA LYS A 61 -7.47 -13.92 32.18
C LYS A 61 -6.47 -13.75 33.32
#